data_AF-A0A254NRM3-F1
#
_entry.id   AF-A0A254NRM3-F1
#
_cell.length_a   1.000
_cell.length_b   1.000
_cell.length_c   1.000
_cell.angle_alpha   90.00
_cell.angle_beta   90.00
_cell.angle_gamma   90.00
#
_symmetry.space_group_name_H-M   'P 1'
#
loop_
_entity.id
_entity.type
_entity.pdbx_description
1 polymer ?
#
loop_
_entity_poly.entity_id
_entity_poly.type
_entity_poly.pdbx_seq_one_letter_code
_entity_poly.pdbx_strand_id
1 'polypeptide(L)'
;MTKLHTLLRAQPDEEPPELSQKLLNRLQGFTPESEGRALIEASIEWVDDFELVQEIQKRVDERINEAWSMFVLLTAEERAWFYDVMLDALEQEKFVDPRSARRTAKLAELFALRKASLESSYALREELRSRHARVLKLLAAWNTKGALLSPEDPVFRGLSCSAASLFEVYFNHPHYMDDDDLRVEASMLLPRLIRTFYPACTPVHVYMLGYHPDYLAEVAGLIDFYLSLDLTKDAKGKAYYNLASSFFGEGSPVLERGIAPVLELLEQRMPNWSDSQFDEFVDVFVYYPLLRQPLLQFARSTDRRLVLELVAAQKRHTPRAVKVVDTLCEANAMIARIQADGMPCREGGVAFADFNFKLAVIEELMYKQQVLRPQFDIGVFIQEYAMRRISIAEEGDRPIPEVREYFERLALTEQDLSLVTKLVIGTGQQVQQQIIPFWNGEDGYFDVHSLEDLRHLPNLSVMQAGDLLKADLPPSNENDLIWVRI
;
A
#
# COMPACT_ATOMS: atom_id res chain seq x y z
N MET A 1 -24.43 44.73 -1.99
CA MET A 1 -24.71 44.00 -0.74
C MET A 1 -25.38 42.67 -1.12
N THR A 2 -24.81 41.54 -0.73
CA THR A 2 -25.36 40.21 -1.08
C THR A 2 -26.48 39.78 -0.12
N LYS A 3 -27.23 38.72 -0.45
CA LYS A 3 -28.20 38.08 0.45
C LYS A 3 -27.54 37.72 1.79
N LEU A 4 -26.32 37.18 1.73
CA LEU A 4 -25.55 36.81 2.92
C LEU A 4 -25.21 38.00 3.82
N HIS A 5 -24.82 39.15 3.24
CA HIS A 5 -24.56 40.37 4.03
C HIS A 5 -25.80 40.82 4.78
N THR A 6 -26.96 40.77 4.11
CA THR A 6 -28.25 41.18 4.68
C THR A 6 -28.63 40.28 5.85
N LEU A 7 -28.53 38.96 5.68
CA LEU A 7 -28.87 37.99 6.73
C LEU A 7 -27.92 38.06 7.93
N LEU A 8 -26.63 38.29 7.70
CA LEU A 8 -25.63 38.42 8.76
C LEU A 8 -25.60 39.82 9.40
N ARG A 9 -26.42 40.76 8.93
CA ARG A 9 -26.39 42.17 9.32
C ARG A 9 -24.97 42.75 9.23
N ALA A 10 -24.26 42.36 8.17
CA ALA A 10 -22.90 42.78 7.88
C ALA A 10 -22.87 44.15 7.18
N GLN A 11 -21.82 44.93 7.42
CA GLN A 11 -21.58 46.16 6.68
C GLN A 11 -21.23 45.84 5.21
N PRO A 12 -21.58 46.70 4.24
CA PRO A 12 -21.33 46.43 2.81
C PRO A 12 -19.85 46.24 2.43
N ASP A 13 -18.94 46.73 3.25
CA ASP A 13 -17.48 46.75 3.10
C ASP A 13 -16.77 45.69 3.96
N GLU A 14 -17.52 44.78 4.60
CA GLU A 14 -16.91 43.66 5.32
C GLU A 14 -16.20 42.70 4.37
N GLU A 15 -14.93 42.45 4.68
CA GLU A 15 -14.06 41.57 3.92
C GLU A 15 -14.46 40.07 4.10
N PRO A 16 -14.10 39.19 3.15
CA PRO A 16 -14.46 37.77 3.20
C PRO A 16 -14.09 37.02 4.52
N PRO A 17 -12.96 37.29 5.19
CA PRO A 17 -12.61 36.66 6.46
C PRO A 17 -13.59 36.98 7.59
N GLU A 18 -14.07 38.21 7.67
CA GLU A 18 -15.01 38.71 8.66
C GLU A 18 -16.39 38.10 8.40
N LEU A 19 -16.82 38.10 7.13
CA LEU A 19 -18.11 37.56 6.73
C LEU A 19 -18.20 36.04 6.98
N SER A 20 -17.16 35.29 6.63
CA SER A 20 -17.08 33.84 6.90
C SER A 20 -17.03 33.52 8.41
N GLN A 21 -16.34 34.33 9.22
CA GLN A 21 -16.36 34.17 10.67
C GLN A 21 -17.75 34.44 11.26
N LYS A 22 -18.47 35.45 10.75
CA LYS A 22 -19.84 35.74 11.17
C LYS A 22 -20.79 34.61 10.80
N LEU A 23 -20.66 34.04 9.60
CA LEU A 23 -21.44 32.86 9.18
C LEU A 23 -21.22 31.70 10.15
N LEU A 24 -19.96 31.37 10.46
CA LEU A 24 -19.62 30.31 11.40
C LEU A 24 -20.20 30.56 12.79
N ASN A 25 -19.94 31.74 13.37
CA ASN A 25 -20.46 32.10 14.69
C ASN A 25 -21.99 32.03 14.75
N ARG A 26 -22.65 32.45 13.66
CA ARG A 26 -24.11 32.44 13.57
C ARG A 26 -24.64 31.01 13.56
N LEU A 27 -24.07 30.12 12.75
CA LEU A 27 -24.52 28.73 12.65
C LEU A 27 -24.12 27.86 13.85
N GLN A 28 -23.05 28.20 14.58
CA GLN A 28 -22.66 27.52 15.84
C GLN A 28 -23.64 27.79 17.00
N GLY A 29 -24.21 28.99 17.07
CA GLY A 29 -25.11 29.39 18.16
C GLY A 29 -26.61 29.18 17.89
N PHE A 30 -26.98 28.54 16.77
CA PHE A 30 -28.34 28.53 16.23
C PHE A 30 -29.06 27.19 16.39
N THR A 31 -30.39 27.21 16.48
CA THR A 31 -31.29 26.03 16.51
C THR A 31 -32.19 26.04 15.26
N PRO A 32 -32.47 24.88 14.63
CA PRO A 32 -32.98 24.81 13.26
C PRO A 32 -34.37 25.46 13.07
N GLU A 33 -34.40 26.54 12.28
CA GLU A 33 -35.58 27.24 11.76
C GLU A 33 -35.25 27.83 10.36
N SER A 34 -36.22 28.47 9.69
CA SER A 34 -36.09 29.04 8.33
C SER A 34 -34.87 29.96 8.11
N GLU A 35 -34.36 30.61 9.17
CA GLU A 35 -33.17 31.46 9.10
C GLU A 35 -31.88 30.64 8.82
N GLY A 36 -31.74 29.44 9.39
CA GLY A 36 -30.58 28.57 9.16
C GLY A 36 -30.46 28.13 7.71
N ARG A 37 -31.57 27.62 7.14
CA ARG A 37 -31.67 27.28 5.70
C ARG A 37 -31.35 28.49 4.82
N ALA A 38 -31.90 29.66 5.12
CA ALA A 38 -31.64 30.88 4.36
C ALA A 38 -30.16 31.30 4.40
N LEU A 39 -29.47 31.13 5.53
CA LEU A 39 -28.03 31.38 5.67
C LEU A 39 -27.20 30.40 4.83
N ILE A 40 -27.57 29.11 4.83
CA ILE A 40 -26.93 28.10 3.99
C ILE A 40 -27.09 28.44 2.51
N GLU A 41 -28.31 28.66 2.03
CA GLU A 41 -28.55 29.06 0.64
C GLU A 41 -27.76 30.31 0.27
N ALA A 42 -27.81 31.34 1.12
CA ALA A 42 -27.09 32.59 0.88
C ALA A 42 -25.58 32.39 0.86
N SER A 43 -25.05 31.43 1.63
CA SER A 43 -23.63 31.08 1.61
C SER A 43 -23.23 30.31 0.35
N ILE A 44 -24.07 29.39 -0.14
CA ILE A 44 -23.89 28.68 -1.43
C ILE A 44 -23.94 29.69 -2.59
N GLU A 45 -24.88 30.64 -2.54
CA GLU A 45 -25.00 31.75 -3.47
C GLU A 45 -23.78 32.69 -3.43
N TRP A 46 -23.15 32.81 -2.25
CA TRP A 46 -22.04 33.73 -2.02
C TRP A 46 -20.67 33.14 -2.35
N VAL A 47 -20.49 31.81 -2.31
CA VAL A 47 -19.20 31.16 -2.65
C VAL A 47 -18.63 31.82 -3.89
N ASP A 48 -17.48 32.47 -3.76
CA ASP A 48 -16.78 33.16 -4.84
C ASP A 48 -15.29 32.84 -4.73
N ASP A 49 -14.61 32.93 -5.88
CA ASP A 49 -13.17 32.72 -5.99
C ASP A 49 -12.45 34.06 -5.79
N PHE A 50 -12.36 34.49 -4.52
CA PHE A 50 -11.73 35.76 -4.16
C PHE A 50 -10.22 35.74 -4.46
N GLU A 51 -9.68 36.87 -4.89
CA GLU A 51 -8.23 37.05 -5.04
C GLU A 51 -7.56 37.41 -3.70
N LEU A 52 -7.57 36.46 -2.76
CA LEU A 52 -6.98 36.63 -1.42
C LEU A 52 -5.59 36.00 -1.31
N VAL A 53 -4.83 36.42 -0.30
CA VAL A 53 -3.59 35.73 0.11
C VAL A 53 -3.94 34.29 0.49
N GLN A 54 -3.12 33.31 0.07
CA GLN A 54 -3.40 31.87 0.21
C GLN A 54 -3.80 31.45 1.63
N GLU A 55 -3.14 31.97 2.66
CA GLU A 55 -3.48 31.68 4.06
C GLU A 55 -4.86 32.22 4.46
N ILE A 56 -5.23 33.40 3.94
CA ILE A 56 -6.53 34.02 4.18
C ILE A 56 -7.62 33.24 3.46
N GLN A 57 -7.39 32.87 2.19
CA GLN A 57 -8.33 32.06 1.42
C GLN A 57 -8.64 30.75 2.13
N LYS A 58 -7.59 30.02 2.53
CA LYS A 58 -7.74 28.76 3.27
C LYS A 58 -8.58 28.93 4.54
N ARG A 59 -8.36 30.01 5.30
CA ARG A 59 -9.12 30.31 6.51
C ARG A 59 -10.60 30.62 6.23
N VAL A 60 -10.89 31.33 5.13
CA VAL A 60 -12.28 31.59 4.69
C VAL A 60 -12.97 30.26 4.36
N ASP A 61 -12.32 29.42 3.57
CA ASP A 61 -12.85 28.13 3.14
C ASP A 61 -13.13 27.20 4.33
N GLU A 62 -12.18 27.11 5.26
CA GLU A 62 -12.31 26.32 6.49
C GLU A 62 -13.51 26.78 7.32
N ARG A 63 -13.72 28.08 7.49
CA ARG A 63 -14.86 28.63 8.25
C ARG A 63 -16.21 28.34 7.59
N ILE A 64 -16.29 28.43 6.26
CA ILE A 64 -17.51 28.09 5.52
C ILE A 64 -17.81 26.60 5.69
N ASN A 65 -16.80 25.74 5.50
CA ASN A 65 -16.94 24.30 5.64
C ASN A 65 -17.34 23.88 7.06
N GLU A 66 -16.75 24.49 8.09
CA GLU A 66 -17.12 24.30 9.49
C GLU A 66 -18.57 24.72 9.73
N ALA A 67 -19.00 25.87 9.20
CA ALA A 67 -20.36 26.34 9.38
C ALA A 67 -21.40 25.39 8.75
N TRP A 68 -21.12 24.89 7.54
CA TRP A 68 -21.96 23.87 6.90
C TRP A 68 -21.95 22.54 7.66
N SER A 69 -20.79 22.15 8.20
CA SER A 69 -20.66 20.93 9.00
C SER A 69 -21.47 21.00 10.30
N MET A 70 -21.53 22.16 10.95
CA MET A 70 -22.41 22.37 12.11
C MET A 70 -23.89 22.24 11.72
N PHE A 71 -24.28 22.76 10.57
CA PHE A 71 -25.66 22.71 10.10
C PHE A 71 -26.15 21.28 9.81
N VAL A 72 -25.34 20.46 9.14
CA VAL A 72 -25.71 19.06 8.80
C VAL A 72 -25.78 18.14 10.02
N LEU A 73 -25.25 18.58 11.17
CA LEU A 73 -25.32 17.87 12.44
C LEU A 73 -26.60 18.21 13.24
N LEU A 74 -27.39 19.21 12.83
CA LEU A 74 -28.58 19.64 13.57
C LEU A 74 -29.68 18.58 13.58
N THR A 75 -30.18 18.20 12.41
CA THR A 75 -31.23 17.17 12.26
C THR A 75 -31.03 16.38 10.97
N ALA A 76 -31.69 15.21 10.88
CA ALA A 76 -31.71 14.45 9.63
C ALA A 76 -32.41 15.19 8.48
N GLU A 77 -33.45 15.98 8.78
CA GLU A 77 -34.16 16.77 7.78
C GLU A 77 -33.27 17.87 7.20
N GLU A 78 -32.57 18.62 8.06
CA GLU A 78 -31.67 19.70 7.62
C GLU A 78 -30.50 19.16 6.81
N ARG A 79 -29.98 18.00 7.18
CA ARG A 79 -28.90 17.34 6.47
C ARG A 79 -29.31 16.86 5.08
N ALA A 80 -30.46 16.19 4.97
CA ALA A 80 -31.00 15.75 3.68
C ALA A 80 -31.29 16.96 2.77
N TRP A 81 -31.90 18.00 3.33
CA TRP A 81 -32.17 19.26 2.63
C TRP A 81 -30.88 19.93 2.15
N PHE A 82 -29.85 20.04 3.00
CA PHE A 82 -28.54 20.58 2.63
C PHE A 82 -27.95 19.84 1.43
N TYR A 83 -27.96 18.51 1.47
CA TYR A 83 -27.42 17.68 0.39
C TYR A 83 -28.15 17.92 -0.93
N ASP A 84 -29.49 18.00 -0.89
CA ASP A 84 -30.31 18.23 -2.08
C ASP A 84 -30.08 19.62 -2.66
N VAL A 85 -30.00 20.67 -1.83
CA VAL A 85 -29.72 22.05 -2.28
C VAL A 85 -28.31 22.16 -2.89
N MET A 86 -27.33 21.49 -2.29
CA MET A 86 -25.97 21.46 -2.84
C MET A 86 -25.94 20.80 -4.23
N LEU A 87 -26.59 19.64 -4.38
CA LEU A 87 -26.68 18.98 -5.68
C LEU A 87 -27.49 19.77 -6.69
N ASP A 88 -28.58 20.43 -6.29
CA ASP A 88 -29.36 21.32 -7.17
C ASP A 88 -28.48 22.45 -7.71
N ALA A 89 -27.66 23.06 -6.85
CA ALA A 89 -26.75 24.13 -7.25
C ALA A 89 -25.69 23.63 -8.25
N LEU A 90 -25.13 22.43 -8.04
CA LEU A 90 -24.15 21.83 -8.96
C LEU A 90 -24.78 21.42 -10.30
N GLU A 91 -26.01 20.90 -10.28
CA GLU A 91 -26.73 20.48 -11.50
C GLU A 91 -27.15 21.65 -12.40
N GLN A 92 -27.34 22.85 -11.83
CA GLN A 92 -27.67 24.05 -12.58
C GLN A 92 -26.50 24.61 -13.39
N GLU A 93 -25.26 24.27 -13.03
CA GLU A 93 -24.08 24.78 -13.73
C GLU A 93 -24.02 24.24 -15.16
N LYS A 94 -23.95 25.17 -16.12
CA LYS A 94 -23.92 24.85 -17.53
C LYS A 94 -22.52 24.83 -18.11
N PHE A 95 -21.47 25.21 -17.38
CA PHE A 95 -20.08 25.30 -17.86
C PHE A 95 -20.02 26.01 -19.23
N VAL A 96 -20.48 27.25 -19.26
CA VAL A 96 -20.43 28.15 -20.42
C VAL A 96 -19.65 29.42 -20.14
N ASP A 97 -19.49 29.78 -18.86
CA ASP A 97 -18.80 30.98 -18.41
C ASP A 97 -17.64 30.60 -17.47
N PRO A 98 -16.42 31.10 -17.69
CA PRO A 98 -15.27 30.79 -16.84
C PRO A 98 -15.44 31.19 -15.37
N ARG A 99 -16.16 32.27 -15.05
CA ARG A 99 -16.37 32.69 -13.67
C ARG A 99 -17.34 31.74 -12.96
N SER A 100 -18.45 31.39 -13.61
CA SER A 100 -19.41 30.39 -13.10
C SER A 100 -18.76 29.02 -12.90
N ALA A 101 -17.92 28.59 -13.85
CA ALA A 101 -17.18 27.33 -13.75
C ALA A 101 -16.20 27.30 -12.56
N ARG A 102 -15.46 28.39 -12.33
CA ARG A 102 -14.57 28.52 -11.15
C ARG A 102 -15.34 28.54 -9.84
N ARG A 103 -16.45 29.28 -9.80
CA ARG A 103 -17.34 29.32 -8.64
C ARG A 103 -17.90 27.92 -8.30
N THR A 104 -18.33 27.17 -9.31
CA THR A 104 -18.81 25.79 -9.15
C THR A 104 -17.70 24.85 -8.67
N ALA A 105 -16.47 25.01 -9.17
CA ALA A 105 -15.33 24.26 -8.68
C ALA A 105 -15.09 24.51 -7.19
N LYS A 106 -15.18 25.77 -6.76
CA LYS A 106 -15.04 26.13 -5.34
C LYS A 106 -16.15 25.54 -4.48
N LEU A 107 -17.39 25.57 -4.99
CA LEU A 107 -18.54 24.98 -4.31
C LEU A 107 -18.38 23.46 -4.14
N ALA A 108 -17.95 22.75 -5.19
CA ALA A 108 -17.69 21.32 -5.16
C ALA A 108 -16.54 20.95 -4.21
N GLU A 109 -15.46 21.76 -4.19
CA GLU A 109 -14.34 21.60 -3.24
C GLU A 109 -14.85 21.72 -1.78
N LEU A 110 -15.57 22.79 -1.45
CA LEU A 110 -16.12 22.99 -0.11
C LEU A 110 -17.15 21.92 0.29
N PHE A 111 -17.89 21.41 -0.70
CA PHE A 111 -18.83 20.30 -0.50
C PHE A 111 -18.10 19.02 -0.13
N ALA A 112 -17.03 18.68 -0.84
CA ALA A 112 -16.26 17.46 -0.60
C ALA A 112 -15.31 17.57 0.60
N LEU A 113 -14.84 18.77 0.95
CA LEU A 113 -13.93 19.01 2.06
C LEU A 113 -14.55 18.57 3.39
N ARG A 114 -13.77 17.88 4.23
CA ARG A 114 -14.16 17.60 5.63
C ARG A 114 -12.97 17.79 6.56
N LYS A 115 -12.92 18.98 7.17
CA LYS A 115 -12.00 19.29 8.27
C LYS A 115 -12.66 19.40 9.64
N ALA A 116 -13.98 19.59 9.68
CA ALA A 116 -14.66 20.03 10.90
C ALA A 116 -14.84 18.92 11.96
N SER A 117 -15.33 17.73 11.58
CA SER A 117 -15.42 16.58 12.51
C SER A 117 -15.70 15.25 11.81
N LEU A 118 -15.27 14.15 12.43
CA LEU A 118 -15.59 12.77 12.04
C LEU A 118 -17.10 12.52 12.01
N GLU A 119 -17.82 13.14 12.93
CA GLU A 119 -19.27 13.05 13.09
C GLU A 119 -20.01 13.59 11.86
N SER A 120 -19.52 14.69 11.27
CA SER A 120 -20.13 15.29 10.07
C SER A 120 -20.00 14.38 8.84
N SER A 121 -18.87 13.68 8.70
CA SER A 121 -18.69 12.65 7.67
C SER A 121 -19.71 11.52 7.85
N TYR A 122 -19.76 10.89 9.04
CA TYR A 122 -20.73 9.84 9.32
C TYR A 122 -22.19 10.27 9.09
N ALA A 123 -22.53 11.52 9.41
CA ALA A 123 -23.87 12.02 9.17
C ALA A 123 -24.22 12.06 7.67
N LEU A 124 -23.28 12.49 6.83
CA LEU A 124 -23.47 12.63 5.37
C LEU A 124 -23.39 11.32 4.60
N ARG A 125 -22.90 10.27 5.24
CA ARG A 125 -22.85 8.90 4.69
C ARG A 125 -24.19 8.46 4.09
N GLU A 126 -25.26 8.56 4.87
CA GLU A 126 -26.60 8.15 4.46
C GLU A 126 -27.17 9.04 3.34
N GLU A 127 -26.78 10.32 3.32
CA GLU A 127 -27.19 11.22 2.24
C GLU A 127 -26.48 10.90 0.93
N LEU A 128 -25.18 10.60 0.97
CA LEU A 128 -24.45 10.13 -0.20
C LEU A 128 -25.07 8.84 -0.72
N ARG A 129 -25.38 7.86 0.15
CA ARG A 129 -26.05 6.61 -0.23
C ARG A 129 -27.40 6.88 -0.89
N SER A 130 -28.21 7.76 -0.31
CA SER A 130 -29.55 8.09 -0.81
C SER A 130 -29.52 8.86 -2.14
N ARG A 131 -28.47 9.66 -2.39
CA ARG A 131 -28.30 10.47 -3.62
C ARG A 131 -27.23 9.91 -4.56
N HIS A 132 -26.75 8.69 -4.33
CA HIS A 132 -25.64 8.09 -5.05
C HIS A 132 -25.84 8.10 -6.58
N ALA A 133 -27.00 7.61 -7.04
CA ALA A 133 -27.35 7.60 -8.45
C ALA A 133 -27.38 9.00 -9.08
N ARG A 134 -27.73 10.03 -8.30
CA ARG A 134 -27.75 11.44 -8.72
C ARG A 134 -26.33 11.97 -8.89
N VAL A 135 -25.44 11.68 -7.94
CA VAL A 135 -24.02 12.04 -8.01
C VAL A 135 -23.33 11.38 -9.21
N LEU A 136 -23.52 10.07 -9.41
CA LEU A 136 -22.97 9.35 -10.57
C LEU A 136 -23.47 9.91 -11.91
N LYS A 137 -24.77 10.21 -12.00
CA LYS A 137 -25.35 10.81 -13.21
C LYS A 137 -24.74 12.18 -13.51
N LEU A 138 -24.53 13.00 -12.49
CA LEU A 138 -23.90 14.31 -12.62
C LEU A 138 -22.45 14.19 -13.10
N LEU A 139 -21.64 13.34 -12.45
CA LEU A 139 -20.26 13.06 -12.84
C LEU A 139 -20.16 12.54 -14.28
N ALA A 140 -21.04 11.62 -14.68
CA ALA A 140 -21.07 11.10 -16.05
C ALA A 140 -21.42 12.18 -17.09
N ALA A 141 -22.37 13.07 -16.77
CA ALA A 141 -22.72 14.19 -17.63
C ALA A 141 -21.55 15.18 -17.79
N TRP A 142 -20.89 15.51 -16.68
CA TRP A 142 -19.70 16.36 -16.66
C TRP A 142 -18.54 15.73 -17.44
N ASN A 143 -18.28 14.43 -17.28
CA ASN A 143 -17.27 13.72 -18.05
C ASN A 143 -17.53 13.80 -19.56
N THR A 144 -18.78 13.57 -19.98
CA THR A 144 -19.17 13.68 -21.39
C THR A 144 -18.92 15.08 -21.93
N LYS A 145 -19.21 16.10 -21.12
CA LYS A 145 -18.96 17.51 -21.49
C LYS A 145 -17.47 17.84 -21.55
N GLY A 146 -16.70 17.41 -20.56
CA GLY A 146 -15.26 17.64 -20.47
C GLY A 146 -14.51 17.06 -21.67
N ALA A 147 -14.93 15.91 -22.16
CA ALA A 147 -14.36 15.27 -23.35
C ALA A 147 -14.52 16.09 -24.64
N LEU A 148 -15.39 17.10 -24.66
CA LEU A 148 -15.62 17.99 -25.80
C LEU A 148 -14.84 19.31 -25.71
N LEU A 149 -14.19 19.59 -24.57
CA LEU A 149 -13.49 20.85 -24.32
C LEU A 149 -11.98 20.65 -24.37
N SER A 150 -11.25 21.70 -24.75
CA SER A 150 -9.78 21.70 -24.70
C SER A 150 -9.29 21.85 -23.25
N PRO A 151 -8.21 21.15 -22.83
CA PRO A 151 -7.57 21.38 -21.53
C PRO A 151 -7.12 22.83 -21.27
N GLU A 152 -6.89 23.60 -22.33
CA GLU A 152 -6.51 25.02 -22.25
C GLU A 152 -7.70 25.96 -22.00
N ASP A 153 -8.95 25.47 -22.18
CA ASP A 153 -10.16 26.25 -21.97
C ASP A 153 -10.34 26.59 -20.47
N PRO A 154 -10.47 27.88 -20.10
CA PRO A 154 -10.77 28.26 -18.71
C PRO A 154 -12.04 27.61 -18.13
N VAL A 155 -13.04 27.33 -18.97
CA VAL A 155 -14.25 26.61 -18.57
C VAL A 155 -13.94 25.15 -18.26
N PHE A 156 -13.09 24.50 -19.06
CA PHE A 156 -12.64 23.14 -18.79
C PHE A 156 -11.91 23.06 -17.45
N ARG A 157 -11.08 24.05 -17.11
CA ARG A 157 -10.40 24.08 -15.80
C ARG A 157 -11.41 24.04 -14.65
N GLY A 158 -12.45 24.87 -14.70
CA GLY A 158 -13.51 24.87 -13.69
C GLY A 158 -14.29 23.55 -13.65
N LEU A 159 -14.64 22.99 -14.82
CA LEU A 159 -15.31 21.69 -14.92
C LEU A 159 -14.45 20.55 -14.35
N SER A 160 -13.18 20.51 -14.70
CA SER A 160 -12.21 19.51 -14.26
C SER A 160 -12.04 19.53 -12.74
N CYS A 161 -11.87 20.72 -12.14
CA CYS A 161 -11.81 20.87 -10.69
C CYS A 161 -13.15 20.49 -10.01
N SER A 162 -14.29 20.84 -10.62
CA SER A 162 -15.61 20.48 -10.10
C SER A 162 -15.81 18.98 -10.06
N ALA A 163 -15.51 18.28 -11.16
CA ALA A 163 -15.67 16.84 -11.29
C ALA A 163 -14.72 16.07 -10.36
N ALA A 164 -13.46 16.49 -10.29
CA ALA A 164 -12.49 15.91 -9.37
C ALA A 164 -12.95 16.06 -7.91
N SER A 165 -13.32 17.28 -7.50
CA SER A 165 -13.76 17.55 -6.13
C SER A 165 -15.05 16.80 -5.78
N LEU A 166 -16.05 16.80 -6.68
CA LEU A 166 -17.28 16.07 -6.44
C LEU A 166 -17.04 14.55 -6.29
N PHE A 167 -16.08 13.98 -7.02
CA PHE A 167 -15.74 12.56 -6.86
C PHE A 167 -15.15 12.26 -5.48
N GLU A 168 -14.38 13.19 -4.90
CA GLU A 168 -13.78 13.03 -3.58
C GLU A 168 -14.82 12.90 -2.43
N VAL A 169 -16.11 13.15 -2.66
CA VAL A 169 -17.16 12.87 -1.66
C VAL A 169 -17.21 11.39 -1.27
N TYR A 170 -16.89 10.48 -2.19
CA TYR A 170 -16.84 9.03 -1.91
C TYR A 170 -15.65 8.62 -1.03
N PHE A 171 -14.69 9.53 -0.86
CA PHE A 171 -13.58 9.39 0.06
C PHE A 171 -13.82 10.15 1.38
N ASN A 172 -14.37 11.37 1.31
CA ASN A 172 -14.46 12.27 2.46
C ASN A 172 -15.78 12.20 3.25
N HIS A 173 -16.90 11.82 2.62
CA HIS A 173 -18.20 11.69 3.30
C HIS A 173 -18.33 10.38 4.06
N PRO A 174 -18.05 9.19 3.50
CA PRO A 174 -17.96 7.99 4.32
C PRO A 174 -16.67 8.00 5.15
N HIS A 175 -16.69 7.40 6.33
CA HIS A 175 -15.45 7.07 7.02
C HIS A 175 -14.62 6.10 6.15
N TYR A 176 -13.29 6.21 6.18
CA TYR A 176 -12.40 5.51 5.24
C TYR A 176 -12.50 3.97 5.27
N MET A 177 -13.18 3.39 6.27
CA MET A 177 -13.41 1.95 6.44
C MET A 177 -14.85 1.49 6.10
N ASP A 178 -15.70 2.40 5.60
CA ASP A 178 -17.13 2.19 5.38
C ASP A 178 -17.55 2.43 3.93
N ASP A 179 -18.62 1.76 3.46
CA ASP A 179 -19.26 1.93 2.13
C ASP A 179 -18.44 1.54 0.90
N ASP A 180 -17.81 0.37 0.94
CA ASP A 180 -17.09 -0.17 -0.21
C ASP A 180 -18.01 -0.41 -1.43
N ASP A 181 -19.30 -0.68 -1.23
CA ASP A 181 -20.26 -0.86 -2.32
C ASP A 181 -20.44 0.40 -3.18
N LEU A 182 -20.60 1.57 -2.55
CA LEU A 182 -20.71 2.84 -3.26
C LEU A 182 -19.40 3.20 -3.97
N ARG A 183 -18.25 2.92 -3.33
CA ARG A 183 -16.93 3.15 -3.91
C ARG A 183 -16.65 2.25 -5.11
N VAL A 184 -17.04 0.98 -5.05
CA VAL A 184 -16.94 0.05 -6.19
C VAL A 184 -17.74 0.59 -7.36
N GLU A 185 -19.01 0.99 -7.15
CA GLU A 185 -19.83 1.52 -8.25
C GLU A 185 -19.27 2.85 -8.80
N ALA A 186 -18.86 3.77 -7.92
CA ALA A 186 -18.25 5.03 -8.33
C ALA A 186 -16.93 4.83 -9.08
N SER A 187 -16.12 3.85 -8.65
CA SER A 187 -14.83 3.54 -9.28
C SER A 187 -14.99 3.17 -10.76
N MET A 188 -16.13 2.64 -11.19
CA MET A 188 -16.39 2.32 -12.61
C MET A 188 -16.31 3.54 -13.53
N LEU A 189 -16.59 4.75 -13.02
CA LEU A 189 -16.46 6.00 -13.77
C LEU A 189 -15.05 6.56 -13.75
N LEU A 190 -14.25 6.17 -12.76
CA LEU A 190 -12.98 6.80 -12.43
C LEU A 190 -11.94 6.70 -13.56
N PRO A 191 -11.78 5.60 -14.30
CA PRO A 191 -10.82 5.55 -15.40
C PRO A 191 -11.17 6.55 -16.53
N ARG A 192 -12.46 6.80 -16.78
CA ARG A 192 -12.88 7.81 -17.76
C ARG A 192 -12.67 9.21 -17.22
N LEU A 193 -13.04 9.43 -15.95
CA LEU A 193 -12.86 10.70 -15.25
C LEU A 193 -11.38 11.10 -15.23
N ILE A 194 -10.47 10.20 -14.87
CA ILE A 194 -9.02 10.47 -14.87
C ILE A 194 -8.54 10.82 -16.27
N ARG A 195 -8.96 10.09 -17.31
CA ARG A 195 -8.53 10.40 -18.69
C ARG A 195 -9.03 11.77 -19.16
N THR A 196 -10.25 12.14 -18.79
CA THR A 196 -10.84 13.43 -19.18
C THR A 196 -10.31 14.59 -18.34
N PHE A 197 -10.09 14.40 -17.03
CA PHE A 197 -9.80 15.46 -16.06
C PHE A 197 -8.47 15.30 -15.35
N TYR A 198 -7.49 14.65 -16.00
CA TYR A 198 -6.16 14.38 -15.43
C TYR A 198 -5.47 15.61 -14.78
N PRO A 199 -5.64 16.87 -15.25
CA PRO A 199 -4.97 18.01 -14.61
C PRO A 199 -5.44 18.29 -13.18
N ALA A 200 -6.72 18.01 -12.89
CA ALA A 200 -7.31 18.25 -11.57
C ALA A 200 -7.26 17.02 -10.66
N CYS A 201 -6.95 15.84 -11.21
CA CYS A 201 -6.92 14.61 -10.44
C CYS A 201 -5.79 14.62 -9.39
N THR A 202 -6.15 14.18 -8.18
CA THR A 202 -5.30 14.12 -6.99
C THR A 202 -4.93 12.67 -6.65
N PRO A 203 -4.00 12.43 -5.70
CA PRO A 203 -3.74 11.08 -5.19
C PRO A 203 -4.98 10.31 -4.69
N VAL A 204 -6.00 11.01 -4.21
CA VAL A 204 -7.27 10.40 -3.76
C VAL A 204 -7.94 9.64 -4.89
N HIS A 205 -7.90 10.17 -6.11
CA HIS A 205 -8.48 9.54 -7.29
C HIS A 205 -7.77 8.24 -7.64
N VAL A 206 -6.44 8.21 -7.56
CA VAL A 206 -5.66 6.99 -7.81
C VAL A 206 -5.89 5.95 -6.70
N TYR A 207 -5.97 6.38 -5.43
CA TYR A 207 -6.33 5.50 -4.32
C TYR A 207 -7.71 4.87 -4.53
N MET A 208 -8.71 5.68 -4.89
CA MET A 208 -10.06 5.22 -5.17
C MET A 208 -10.17 4.26 -6.35
N LEU A 209 -9.19 4.27 -7.27
CA LEU A 209 -9.13 3.29 -8.36
C LEU A 209 -9.00 1.86 -7.82
N GLY A 210 -8.42 1.70 -6.62
CA GLY A 210 -8.28 0.41 -5.95
C GLY A 210 -9.57 -0.35 -5.65
N TYR A 211 -10.73 0.33 -5.74
CA TYR A 211 -12.06 -0.29 -5.63
C TYR A 211 -12.60 -0.81 -6.97
N HIS A 212 -11.93 -0.52 -8.09
CA HIS A 212 -12.35 -0.98 -9.41
C HIS A 212 -12.11 -2.50 -9.55
N PRO A 213 -13.11 -3.28 -10.03
CA PRO A 213 -12.96 -4.73 -10.16
C PRO A 213 -11.80 -5.12 -11.09
N ASP A 214 -11.55 -4.33 -12.13
CA ASP A 214 -10.43 -4.52 -13.07
C ASP A 214 -9.23 -3.59 -12.76
N TYR A 215 -8.96 -3.31 -11.48
CA TYR A 215 -7.92 -2.37 -11.04
C TYR A 215 -6.60 -2.49 -11.79
N LEU A 216 -6.05 -3.71 -11.91
CA LEU A 216 -4.75 -3.96 -12.55
C LEU A 216 -4.76 -3.58 -14.04
N ALA A 217 -5.86 -3.88 -14.74
CA ALA A 217 -6.01 -3.53 -16.15
C ALA A 217 -6.15 -2.01 -16.33
N GLU A 218 -6.86 -1.33 -15.43
CA GLU A 218 -6.99 0.12 -15.48
C GLU A 218 -5.68 0.84 -15.12
N VAL A 219 -4.87 0.30 -14.20
CA VAL A 219 -3.52 0.83 -13.95
C VAL A 219 -2.68 0.77 -15.23
N ALA A 220 -2.60 -0.38 -15.90
CA ALA A 220 -1.89 -0.48 -17.19
C ALA A 220 -2.46 0.52 -18.20
N GLY A 221 -3.81 0.61 -18.29
CA GLY A 221 -4.58 1.57 -19.09
C GLY A 221 -4.17 3.02 -18.88
N LEU A 222 -4.03 3.44 -17.63
CA LEU A 222 -3.71 4.81 -17.26
C LEU A 222 -2.22 5.13 -17.45
N ILE A 223 -1.32 4.17 -17.22
CA ILE A 223 0.12 4.33 -17.53
C ILE A 223 0.29 4.70 -19.01
N ASP A 224 -0.29 3.89 -19.90
CA ASP A 224 -0.24 4.11 -21.34
C ASP A 224 -0.86 5.45 -21.75
N PHE A 225 -2.04 5.76 -21.19
CA PHE A 225 -2.69 7.06 -21.39
C PHE A 225 -1.77 8.23 -21.01
N TYR A 226 -1.20 8.24 -19.80
CA TYR A 226 -0.36 9.34 -19.35
C TYR A 226 0.93 9.47 -20.17
N LEU A 227 1.53 8.36 -20.61
CA LEU A 227 2.70 8.39 -21.50
C LEU A 227 2.33 8.87 -22.92
N SER A 228 1.09 8.70 -23.35
CA SER A 228 0.61 9.21 -24.64
C SER A 228 0.31 10.72 -24.66
N LEU A 229 0.19 11.36 -23.50
CA LEU A 229 -0.02 12.81 -23.42
C LEU A 229 1.23 13.56 -23.89
N ASP A 230 1.05 14.45 -24.87
CA ASP A 230 2.08 15.36 -25.36
C ASP A 230 2.32 16.51 -24.38
N LEU A 231 2.79 16.16 -23.18
CA LEU A 231 3.02 17.06 -22.07
C LEU A 231 4.33 16.69 -21.38
N THR A 232 4.97 17.69 -20.79
CA THR A 232 6.08 17.43 -19.88
C THR A 232 5.58 16.65 -18.66
N LYS A 233 6.44 15.80 -18.09
CA LYS A 233 6.14 15.03 -16.87
C LYS A 233 5.55 15.88 -15.74
N ASP A 234 6.01 17.13 -15.59
CA ASP A 234 5.56 18.05 -14.54
C ASP A 234 4.14 18.60 -14.80
N ALA A 235 3.73 18.66 -16.07
CA ALA A 235 2.39 19.08 -16.48
C ALA A 235 1.34 17.94 -16.42
N LYS A 236 1.75 16.69 -16.23
CA LYS A 236 0.83 15.53 -16.09
C LYS A 236 0.13 15.45 -14.72
N GLY A 237 0.56 16.27 -13.76
CA GLY A 237 -0.14 16.48 -12.48
C GLY A 237 0.19 15.46 -11.39
N LYS A 238 -0.46 15.62 -10.23
CA LYS A 238 -0.15 14.84 -9.01
C LYS A 238 -0.61 13.39 -9.10
N ALA A 239 -1.76 13.14 -9.73
CA ALA A 239 -2.27 11.78 -9.94
C ALA A 239 -1.29 10.92 -10.76
N TYR A 240 -0.57 11.50 -11.73
CA TYR A 240 0.42 10.78 -12.53
C TYR A 240 1.56 10.18 -11.67
N TYR A 241 2.18 11.00 -10.83
CA TYR A 241 3.23 10.54 -9.92
C TYR A 241 2.71 9.55 -8.87
N ASN A 242 1.48 9.75 -8.38
CA ASN A 242 0.87 8.82 -7.43
C ASN A 242 0.47 7.48 -8.09
N LEU A 243 0.11 7.47 -9.37
CA LEU A 243 -0.07 6.23 -10.16
C LEU A 243 1.24 5.45 -10.21
N ALA A 244 2.37 6.14 -10.40
CA ALA A 244 3.70 5.53 -10.36
C ALA A 244 4.02 4.92 -8.99
N SER A 245 3.72 5.62 -7.90
CA SER A 245 3.85 5.08 -6.54
C SER A 245 2.92 3.88 -6.31
N SER A 246 1.69 3.93 -6.80
CA SER A 246 0.71 2.84 -6.66
C SER A 246 1.03 1.62 -7.53
N PHE A 247 1.79 1.81 -8.61
CA PHE A 247 2.28 0.74 -9.47
C PHE A 247 3.50 0.04 -8.85
N PHE A 248 4.49 0.80 -8.37
CA PHE A 248 5.82 0.22 -8.10
C PHE A 248 6.51 0.67 -6.80
N GLY A 249 5.89 1.59 -6.07
CA GLY A 249 6.43 2.16 -4.83
C GLY A 249 6.42 1.20 -3.63
N GLU A 250 6.79 1.73 -2.48
CA GLU A 250 6.62 1.08 -1.19
C GLU A 250 5.13 1.03 -0.80
N GLY A 251 4.64 -0.14 -0.37
CA GLY A 251 3.20 -0.35 -0.13
C GLY A 251 2.35 -0.27 -1.40
N SER A 252 2.93 -0.56 -2.57
CA SER A 252 2.22 -0.54 -3.85
C SER A 252 1.03 -1.52 -3.85
N PRO A 253 -0.21 -1.05 -4.07
CA PRO A 253 -1.37 -1.93 -4.18
C PRO A 253 -1.34 -2.85 -5.42
N VAL A 254 -0.52 -2.54 -6.43
CA VAL A 254 -0.28 -3.44 -7.56
C VAL A 254 0.61 -4.62 -7.14
N LEU A 255 1.66 -4.35 -6.37
CA LEU A 255 2.55 -5.41 -5.87
C LEU A 255 1.81 -6.34 -4.90
N GLU A 256 0.95 -5.81 -4.04
CA GLU A 256 0.13 -6.61 -3.12
C GLU A 256 -0.84 -7.56 -3.85
N ARG A 257 -1.29 -7.18 -5.05
CA ARG A 257 -2.25 -7.96 -5.87
C ARG A 257 -1.56 -8.82 -6.94
N GLY A 258 -0.24 -8.79 -7.01
CA GLY A 258 0.58 -9.45 -8.03
C GLY A 258 0.72 -8.61 -9.30
N ILE A 259 1.96 -8.34 -9.69
CA ILE A 259 2.25 -7.43 -10.80
C ILE A 259 2.00 -8.01 -12.20
N ALA A 260 2.00 -9.34 -12.35
CA ALA A 260 2.02 -10.03 -13.64
C ALA A 260 0.91 -9.58 -14.63
N PRO A 261 -0.37 -9.44 -14.22
CA PRO A 261 -1.42 -8.99 -15.15
C PRO A 261 -1.18 -7.59 -15.72
N VAL A 262 -0.55 -6.70 -14.94
CA VAL A 262 -0.17 -5.36 -15.42
C VAL A 262 0.96 -5.47 -16.44
N LEU A 263 1.94 -6.34 -16.19
CA LEU A 263 3.08 -6.54 -17.10
C LEU A 263 2.67 -7.15 -18.42
N GLU A 264 1.77 -8.12 -18.44
CA GLU A 264 1.24 -8.72 -19.68
C GLU A 264 0.58 -7.66 -20.58
N LEU A 265 -0.17 -6.72 -19.99
CA LEU A 265 -0.79 -5.63 -20.73
C LEU A 265 0.22 -4.59 -21.20
N LEU A 266 1.23 -4.27 -20.37
CA LEU A 266 2.29 -3.35 -20.75
C LEU A 266 3.20 -3.93 -21.84
N GLU A 267 3.51 -5.23 -21.80
CA GLU A 267 4.31 -5.92 -22.82
C GLU A 267 3.71 -5.79 -24.21
N GLN A 268 2.37 -5.80 -24.32
CA GLN A 268 1.67 -5.61 -25.59
C GLN A 268 1.73 -4.16 -26.11
N ARG A 269 1.95 -3.18 -25.24
CA ARG A 269 1.88 -1.74 -25.55
C ARG A 269 3.25 -1.11 -25.75
N MET A 270 4.25 -1.50 -24.96
CA MET A 270 5.62 -0.98 -24.99
C MET A 270 6.28 -0.98 -26.39
N PRO A 271 6.04 -1.97 -27.28
CA PRO A 271 6.58 -1.94 -28.64
C PRO A 271 6.14 -0.71 -29.45
N ASN A 272 4.96 -0.15 -29.17
CA ASN A 272 4.42 1.01 -29.85
C ASN A 272 4.87 2.35 -29.25
N TRP A 273 5.54 2.32 -28.10
CA TRP A 273 6.07 3.53 -27.47
C TRP A 273 7.29 4.05 -28.24
N SER A 274 7.35 5.37 -28.38
CA SER A 274 8.59 6.07 -28.75
C SER A 274 9.66 5.88 -27.67
N ASP A 275 10.92 6.10 -28.03
CA ASP A 275 12.03 6.05 -27.06
C ASP A 275 11.85 7.08 -25.93
N SER A 276 11.26 8.25 -26.22
CA SER A 276 10.95 9.26 -25.18
C SER A 276 9.93 8.74 -24.17
N GLN A 277 8.88 8.05 -24.63
CA GLN A 277 7.85 7.49 -23.75
C GLN A 277 8.39 6.33 -22.94
N PHE A 278 9.21 5.48 -23.56
CA PHE A 278 9.90 4.39 -22.88
C PHE A 278 10.83 4.92 -21.79
N ASP A 279 11.66 5.93 -22.10
CA ASP A 279 12.57 6.53 -21.13
C ASP A 279 11.82 7.22 -19.99
N GLU A 280 10.68 7.87 -20.29
CA GLU A 280 9.80 8.43 -19.25
C GLU A 280 9.20 7.35 -18.35
N PHE A 281 8.75 6.22 -18.91
CA PHE A 281 8.28 5.09 -18.11
C PHE A 281 9.36 4.61 -17.14
N VAL A 282 10.60 4.45 -17.62
CA VAL A 282 11.72 4.04 -16.77
C VAL A 282 11.98 5.07 -15.67
N ASP A 283 12.00 6.36 -15.99
CA ASP A 283 12.26 7.39 -14.99
C ASP A 283 11.13 7.53 -13.96
N VAL A 284 9.87 7.50 -14.38
CA VAL A 284 8.71 7.82 -13.53
C VAL A 284 8.10 6.59 -12.87
N PHE A 285 8.00 5.45 -13.56
CA PHE A 285 7.34 4.26 -13.04
C PHE A 285 8.30 3.25 -12.44
N VAL A 286 9.59 3.28 -12.81
CA VAL A 286 10.59 2.33 -12.29
C VAL A 286 11.46 2.97 -11.21
N TYR A 287 12.10 4.11 -11.48
CA TYR A 287 13.06 4.69 -10.53
C TYR A 287 12.47 5.71 -9.55
N TYR A 288 11.57 6.59 -10.00
CA TYR A 288 10.96 7.61 -9.14
C TYR A 288 10.23 7.05 -7.90
N PRO A 289 9.57 5.87 -7.93
CA PRO A 289 8.93 5.33 -6.72
C PRO A 289 9.92 4.74 -5.71
N LEU A 290 11.20 4.54 -6.09
CA LEU A 290 12.20 3.78 -5.34
C LEU A 290 13.38 4.64 -4.85
N LEU A 291 13.15 5.93 -4.57
CA LEU A 291 14.21 6.94 -4.29
C LEU A 291 15.17 6.61 -3.14
N ARG A 292 14.93 5.55 -2.36
CA ARG A 292 15.82 5.07 -1.29
C ARG A 292 16.32 3.66 -1.61
N GLN A 293 17.62 3.52 -1.92
CA GLN A 293 18.28 2.22 -2.16
C GLN A 293 17.56 1.31 -3.19
N PRO A 294 17.39 1.77 -4.45
CA PRO A 294 16.65 1.02 -5.47
C PRO A 294 17.22 -0.39 -5.69
N LEU A 295 18.54 -0.54 -5.69
CA LEU A 295 19.21 -1.83 -5.90
C LEU A 295 18.79 -2.89 -4.87
N LEU A 296 18.75 -2.54 -3.58
CA LEU A 296 18.33 -3.47 -2.53
C LEU A 296 16.84 -3.82 -2.65
N GLN A 297 16.01 -2.84 -3.03
CA GLN A 297 14.59 -3.06 -3.24
C GLN A 297 14.30 -3.98 -4.44
N PHE A 298 15.11 -3.90 -5.50
CA PHE A 298 15.07 -4.86 -6.62
C PHE A 298 15.57 -6.24 -6.19
N ALA A 299 16.70 -6.31 -5.48
CA ALA A 299 17.27 -7.57 -5.02
C ALA A 299 16.30 -8.36 -4.11
N ARG A 300 15.48 -7.67 -3.31
CA ARG A 300 14.54 -8.30 -2.36
C ARG A 300 13.14 -8.58 -2.91
N SER A 301 12.78 -8.10 -4.11
CA SER A 301 11.42 -8.23 -4.64
C SER A 301 11.42 -8.84 -6.03
N THR A 302 10.91 -10.07 -6.13
CA THR A 302 10.73 -10.77 -7.42
C THR A 302 9.89 -9.95 -8.39
N ASP A 303 8.74 -9.42 -7.94
CA ASP A 303 7.86 -8.58 -8.76
C ASP A 303 8.57 -7.34 -9.32
N ARG A 304 9.44 -6.70 -8.53
CA ARG A 304 10.22 -5.57 -9.02
C ARG A 304 11.28 -5.98 -10.05
N ARG A 305 11.85 -7.17 -9.93
CA ARG A 305 12.76 -7.71 -10.96
C ARG A 305 12.02 -8.04 -12.25
N LEU A 306 10.80 -8.56 -12.18
CA LEU A 306 9.97 -8.81 -13.38
C LEU A 306 9.76 -7.54 -14.21
N VAL A 307 9.64 -6.37 -13.57
CA VAL A 307 9.58 -5.09 -14.30
C VAL A 307 10.89 -4.76 -15.00
N LEU A 308 12.04 -4.95 -14.33
CA LEU A 308 13.35 -4.75 -14.97
C LEU A 308 13.55 -5.71 -16.14
N GLU A 309 13.13 -6.96 -15.99
CA GLU A 309 13.19 -7.98 -17.04
C GLU A 309 12.30 -7.60 -18.24
N LEU A 310 11.06 -7.17 -18.00
CA LEU A 310 10.15 -6.69 -19.05
C LEU A 310 10.77 -5.51 -19.82
N VAL A 311 11.32 -4.52 -19.10
CA VAL A 311 11.93 -3.33 -19.69
C VAL A 311 13.20 -3.70 -20.48
N ALA A 312 14.04 -4.58 -19.94
CA ALA A 312 15.24 -5.08 -20.61
C ALA A 312 14.89 -5.89 -21.88
N ALA A 313 13.78 -6.65 -21.87
CA ALA A 313 13.31 -7.44 -23.00
C ALA A 313 12.94 -6.60 -24.22
N GLN A 314 12.65 -5.29 -24.04
CA GLN A 314 12.35 -4.37 -25.15
C GLN A 314 13.58 -4.07 -26.03
N LYS A 315 14.80 -4.40 -25.58
CA LYS A 315 16.06 -4.25 -26.36
C LYS A 315 16.24 -2.85 -26.97
N ARG A 316 15.79 -1.82 -26.26
CA ARG A 316 15.96 -0.41 -26.66
C ARG A 316 17.43 0.01 -26.49
N HIS A 317 17.88 0.98 -27.29
CA HIS A 317 19.25 1.49 -27.29
C HIS A 317 19.39 2.87 -26.62
N THR A 318 18.58 3.15 -25.60
CA THR A 318 18.61 4.41 -24.86
C THR A 318 19.48 4.31 -23.60
N PRO A 319 19.98 5.43 -23.05
CA PRO A 319 20.71 5.42 -21.78
C PRO A 319 19.91 4.84 -20.61
N ARG A 320 18.58 4.99 -20.62
CA ARG A 320 17.69 4.42 -19.59
C ARG A 320 17.55 2.92 -19.73
N ALA A 321 17.47 2.39 -20.96
CA ALA A 321 17.48 0.96 -21.21
C ALA A 321 18.78 0.31 -20.69
N VAL A 322 19.93 0.91 -20.99
CA VAL A 322 21.24 0.44 -20.50
C VAL A 322 21.27 0.43 -18.97
N LYS A 323 20.86 1.53 -18.32
CA LYS A 323 20.79 1.63 -16.86
C LYS A 323 19.94 0.51 -16.24
N VAL A 324 18.82 0.15 -16.87
CA VAL A 324 17.95 -0.94 -16.40
C VAL A 324 18.64 -2.29 -16.50
N VAL A 325 19.30 -2.57 -17.62
CA VAL A 325 20.09 -3.81 -17.79
C VAL A 325 21.21 -3.91 -16.75
N ASP A 326 21.95 -2.82 -16.53
CA ASP A 326 23.01 -2.77 -15.52
C ASP A 326 22.45 -2.99 -14.12
N THR A 327 21.34 -2.33 -13.78
CA THR A 327 20.66 -2.48 -12.47
C THR A 327 20.17 -3.91 -12.26
N LEU A 328 19.63 -4.56 -13.29
CA LEU A 328 19.20 -5.97 -13.23
C LEU A 328 20.40 -6.90 -12.99
N CYS A 329 21.51 -6.69 -13.70
CA CYS A 329 22.75 -7.43 -13.49
C CYS A 329 23.29 -7.25 -12.07
N GLU A 330 23.34 -6.02 -11.57
CA GLU A 330 23.77 -5.72 -10.20
C GLU A 330 22.85 -6.35 -9.15
N ALA A 331 21.53 -6.31 -9.36
CA ALA A 331 20.57 -6.93 -8.45
C ALA A 331 20.77 -8.45 -8.39
N ASN A 332 20.95 -9.10 -9.55
CA ASN A 332 21.24 -10.52 -9.64
C ASN A 332 22.57 -10.90 -8.98
N ALA A 333 23.61 -10.08 -9.14
CA ALA A 333 24.88 -10.28 -8.45
C ALA A 333 24.75 -10.12 -6.93
N MET A 334 23.95 -9.16 -6.46
CA MET A 334 23.66 -8.98 -5.04
C MET A 334 22.90 -10.18 -4.46
N ILE A 335 21.91 -10.70 -5.19
CA ILE A 335 21.18 -11.91 -4.80
C ILE A 335 22.14 -13.10 -4.70
N ALA A 336 23.00 -13.29 -5.69
CA ALA A 336 23.99 -14.38 -5.67
C ALA A 336 24.95 -14.27 -4.48
N ARG A 337 25.36 -13.05 -4.09
CA ARG A 337 26.17 -12.82 -2.88
C ARG A 337 25.39 -13.13 -1.60
N ILE A 338 24.16 -12.65 -1.46
CA ILE A 338 23.30 -12.95 -0.31
C ILE A 338 23.06 -14.47 -0.18
N GLN A 339 22.83 -15.16 -1.30
CA GLN A 339 22.68 -16.62 -1.33
C GLN A 339 23.97 -17.34 -0.92
N ALA A 340 25.13 -16.83 -1.32
CA ALA A 340 26.42 -17.39 -0.97
C ALA A 340 26.77 -17.19 0.51
N ASP A 341 26.34 -16.07 1.12
CA ASP A 341 26.61 -15.75 2.52
C ASP A 341 25.61 -16.38 3.51
N GLY A 342 24.37 -16.70 3.07
CA GLY A 342 23.29 -17.14 3.96
C GLY A 342 23.13 -18.65 4.18
N MET A 343 23.72 -19.50 3.33
CA MET A 343 23.56 -20.97 3.43
C MET A 343 24.90 -21.68 3.61
N PRO A 344 25.05 -22.55 4.64
CA PRO A 344 26.30 -23.26 4.87
C PRO A 344 26.68 -24.16 3.67
N CYS A 345 27.97 -24.38 3.48
CA CYS A 345 28.45 -25.40 2.55
C CYS A 345 28.41 -26.78 3.21
N ARG A 346 27.93 -27.79 2.47
CA ARG A 346 27.93 -29.20 2.94
C ARG A 346 29.33 -29.83 2.92
N GLU A 347 30.28 -29.23 2.20
CA GLU A 347 31.61 -29.79 2.02
C GLU A 347 32.41 -29.79 3.33
N GLY A 348 33.14 -30.87 3.59
CA GLY A 348 34.01 -31.03 4.76
C GLY A 348 33.31 -31.49 6.05
N GLY A 349 31.98 -31.66 6.04
CA GLY A 349 31.23 -32.18 7.19
C GLY A 349 31.03 -33.70 7.17
N VAL A 350 30.80 -34.28 8.36
CA VAL A 350 30.41 -35.68 8.53
C VAL A 350 28.95 -35.88 8.10
N ALA A 351 28.67 -36.99 7.41
CA ALA A 351 27.32 -37.35 6.98
C ALA A 351 26.54 -38.07 8.10
N PHE A 352 25.39 -37.51 8.48
CA PHE A 352 24.47 -38.09 9.46
C PHE A 352 23.43 -38.97 8.76
N ALA A 353 23.13 -40.14 9.34
CA ALA A 353 22.06 -41.03 8.92
C ALA A 353 20.67 -40.48 9.30
N ASP A 354 20.57 -39.77 10.43
CA ASP A 354 19.32 -39.16 10.91
C ASP A 354 19.47 -37.64 11.09
N PHE A 355 18.63 -36.89 10.38
CA PHE A 355 18.64 -35.43 10.45
C PHE A 355 18.28 -34.90 11.84
N ASN A 356 17.33 -35.52 12.54
CA ASN A 356 16.91 -35.08 13.86
C ASN A 356 17.96 -35.43 14.93
N PHE A 357 18.75 -36.49 14.72
CA PHE A 357 19.97 -36.74 15.53
C PHE A 357 21.00 -35.62 15.32
N LYS A 358 21.23 -35.21 14.06
CA LYS A 358 22.09 -34.05 13.75
C LYS A 358 21.59 -32.78 14.45
N LEU A 359 20.28 -32.52 14.49
CA LEU A 359 19.72 -31.36 15.20
C LEU A 359 20.03 -31.40 16.70
N ALA A 360 19.99 -32.56 17.36
CA ALA A 360 20.36 -32.68 18.77
C ALA A 360 21.84 -32.32 19.01
N VAL A 361 22.72 -32.68 18.07
CA VAL A 361 24.14 -32.30 18.11
C VAL A 361 24.33 -30.79 17.88
N ILE A 362 23.59 -30.22 16.93
CA ILE A 362 23.59 -28.76 16.67
C ILE A 362 23.08 -28.01 17.89
N GLU A 363 22.03 -28.51 18.56
CA GLU A 363 21.53 -27.92 19.81
C GLU A 363 22.64 -27.80 20.86
N GLU A 364 23.36 -28.90 21.10
CA GLU A 364 24.45 -28.93 22.07
C GLU A 364 25.57 -27.95 21.67
N LEU A 365 26.06 -28.01 20.43
CA LEU A 365 27.22 -27.23 20.01
C LEU A 365 26.92 -25.74 19.77
N MET A 366 25.77 -25.41 19.17
CA MET A 366 25.42 -24.04 18.80
C MET A 366 24.73 -23.29 19.94
N TYR A 367 23.79 -23.91 20.65
CA TYR A 367 22.94 -23.21 21.62
C TYR A 367 23.41 -23.42 23.07
N LYS A 368 23.87 -24.61 23.44
CA LYS A 368 24.38 -24.87 24.80
C LYS A 368 25.84 -24.45 24.97
N GLN A 369 26.73 -24.92 24.10
CA GLN A 369 28.17 -24.65 24.18
C GLN A 369 28.60 -23.37 23.45
N GLN A 370 27.81 -22.91 22.46
CA GLN A 370 28.07 -21.69 21.67
C GLN A 370 29.41 -21.69 20.92
N VAL A 371 29.83 -22.88 20.48
CA VAL A 371 31.06 -23.10 19.70
C VAL A 371 30.83 -22.99 18.20
N LEU A 372 29.63 -23.33 17.70
CA LEU A 372 29.24 -23.08 16.31
C LEU A 372 28.82 -21.62 16.15
N ARG A 373 29.58 -20.85 15.36
CA ARG A 373 29.36 -19.41 15.17
C ARG A 373 29.27 -19.02 13.69
N PRO A 374 28.42 -18.03 13.33
CA PRO A 374 27.46 -17.36 14.21
C PRO A 374 26.33 -18.30 14.67
N GLN A 375 25.72 -17.99 15.82
CA GLN A 375 24.51 -18.69 16.28
C GLN A 375 23.37 -18.38 15.31
N PHE A 376 22.66 -19.42 14.84
CA PHE A 376 21.51 -19.23 13.97
C PHE A 376 20.33 -18.64 14.75
N ASP A 377 19.73 -17.59 14.20
CA ASP A 377 18.53 -16.94 14.70
C ASP A 377 17.57 -16.70 13.53
N ILE A 378 16.37 -17.26 13.61
CA ILE A 378 15.36 -17.14 12.56
C ILE A 378 14.94 -15.68 12.35
N GLY A 379 14.86 -14.87 13.41
CA GLY A 379 14.48 -13.46 13.32
C GLY A 379 15.48 -12.64 12.51
N VAL A 380 16.77 -12.95 12.62
CA VAL A 380 17.83 -12.39 11.77
C VAL A 380 17.76 -12.98 10.37
N PHE A 381 17.66 -14.31 10.25
CA PHE A 381 17.63 -15.01 8.97
C PHE A 381 16.53 -14.49 8.04
N ILE A 382 15.29 -14.31 8.53
CA ILE A 382 14.18 -13.84 7.69
C ILE A 382 14.31 -12.37 7.25
N GLN A 383 15.07 -11.55 8.00
CA GLN A 383 15.34 -10.16 7.60
C GLN A 383 16.34 -10.09 6.45
N GLU A 384 17.22 -11.09 6.36
CA GLU A 384 18.32 -11.17 5.41
C GLU A 384 17.99 -12.06 4.20
N TYR A 385 17.04 -12.98 4.34
CA TYR A 385 16.66 -13.93 3.31
C TYR A 385 15.97 -13.26 2.12
N ALA A 386 16.62 -13.27 0.95
CA ALA A 386 16.20 -12.49 -0.22
C ALA A 386 15.36 -13.25 -1.26
N MET A 387 15.23 -14.58 -1.15
CA MET A 387 14.56 -15.38 -2.19
C MET A 387 13.04 -15.27 -2.13
N ARG A 388 12.51 -15.09 -0.93
CA ARG A 388 11.10 -14.79 -0.69
C ARG A 388 10.94 -14.13 0.67
N ARG A 389 9.82 -13.45 0.87
CA ARG A 389 9.39 -13.05 2.22
C ARG A 389 9.02 -14.32 3.00
N ILE A 390 9.60 -14.45 4.19
CA ILE A 390 9.22 -15.49 5.16
C ILE A 390 8.43 -14.79 6.26
N SER A 391 7.19 -15.21 6.48
CA SER A 391 6.33 -14.65 7.52
C SER A 391 6.20 -15.64 8.67
N ILE A 392 6.84 -15.39 9.81
CA ILE A 392 6.70 -16.25 11.00
C ILE A 392 5.23 -16.36 11.42
N ALA A 393 4.46 -15.28 11.31
CA ALA A 393 3.05 -15.28 11.68
C ALA A 393 2.18 -16.22 10.82
N GLU A 394 2.56 -16.45 9.56
CA GLU A 394 1.80 -17.29 8.62
C GLU A 394 2.38 -18.70 8.46
N GLU A 395 3.68 -18.86 8.68
CA GLU A 395 4.42 -20.10 8.40
C GLU A 395 4.96 -20.80 9.65
N GLY A 396 4.87 -20.17 10.83
CA GLY A 396 5.54 -20.60 12.05
C GLY A 396 5.05 -21.89 12.68
N ASP A 397 3.88 -22.39 12.27
CA ASP A 397 3.25 -23.64 12.76
C ASP A 397 3.79 -24.91 12.08
N ARG A 398 4.67 -24.78 11.07
CA ARG A 398 5.26 -25.90 10.32
C ARG A 398 6.74 -25.64 10.01
N PRO A 399 7.52 -26.66 9.58
CA PRO A 399 8.92 -26.45 9.21
C PRO A 399 9.05 -25.42 8.11
N ILE A 400 9.82 -24.36 8.38
CA ILE A 400 10.21 -23.38 7.37
C ILE A 400 11.30 -24.03 6.49
N PRO A 401 11.02 -24.30 5.20
CA PRO A 401 11.90 -25.11 4.35
C PRO A 401 13.34 -24.60 4.30
N GLU A 402 13.52 -23.28 4.25
CA GLU A 402 14.81 -22.62 4.14
C GLU A 402 15.65 -22.76 5.41
N VAL A 403 15.00 -22.66 6.58
CA VAL A 403 15.66 -22.85 7.87
C VAL A 403 16.04 -24.32 8.05
N ARG A 404 15.15 -25.23 7.64
CA ARG A 404 15.47 -26.66 7.62
C ARG A 404 16.67 -26.95 6.72
N GLU A 405 16.67 -26.41 5.50
CA GLU A 405 17.77 -26.57 4.54
C GLU A 405 19.09 -26.01 5.12
N TYR A 406 19.05 -24.90 5.86
CA TYR A 406 20.22 -24.34 6.52
C TYR A 406 20.89 -25.37 7.43
N PHE A 407 20.12 -26.00 8.33
CA PHE A 407 20.64 -27.00 9.26
C PHE A 407 21.02 -28.32 8.56
N GLU A 408 20.33 -28.69 7.48
CA GLU A 408 20.74 -29.83 6.64
C GLU A 408 22.10 -29.57 6.00
N ARG A 409 22.36 -28.33 5.57
CA ARG A 409 23.62 -27.94 4.92
C ARG A 409 24.75 -27.63 5.89
N LEU A 410 24.48 -27.33 7.16
CA LEU A 410 25.49 -27.01 8.17
C LEU A 410 26.49 -28.16 8.33
N ALA A 411 27.73 -27.94 7.90
CA ALA A 411 28.80 -28.92 8.05
C ALA A 411 29.27 -28.98 9.52
N LEU A 412 29.35 -30.21 10.06
CA LEU A 412 29.95 -30.48 11.37
C LEU A 412 31.20 -31.33 11.14
N THR A 413 32.36 -30.81 11.56
CA THR A 413 33.64 -31.50 11.41
C THR A 413 33.86 -32.50 12.54
N GLU A 414 34.77 -33.46 12.36
CA GLU A 414 35.14 -34.39 13.44
C GLU A 414 35.62 -33.66 14.71
N GLN A 415 36.25 -32.48 14.54
CA GLN A 415 36.67 -31.64 15.66
C GLN A 415 35.46 -31.11 16.44
N ASP A 416 34.44 -30.61 15.76
CA ASP A 416 33.20 -30.14 16.39
C ASP A 416 32.52 -31.27 17.17
N LEU A 417 32.43 -32.44 16.55
CA LEU A 417 31.78 -33.62 17.13
C LEU A 417 32.51 -34.17 18.35
N SER A 418 33.84 -34.01 18.42
CA SER A 418 34.64 -34.38 19.59
C SER A 418 34.33 -33.53 20.84
N LEU A 419 33.68 -32.37 20.68
CA LEU A 419 33.29 -31.50 21.81
C LEU A 419 32.00 -31.96 22.49
N VAL A 420 31.25 -32.88 21.87
CA VAL A 420 29.99 -33.40 22.40
C VAL A 420 30.28 -34.44 23.48
N THR A 421 30.16 -34.04 24.74
CA THR A 421 30.31 -34.94 25.91
C THR A 421 28.99 -35.35 26.53
N LYS A 422 27.94 -34.57 26.28
CA LYS A 422 26.56 -34.82 26.66
C LYS A 422 25.63 -34.56 25.46
N LEU A 423 24.61 -35.38 25.29
CA LEU A 423 23.58 -35.19 24.25
C LEU A 423 22.18 -35.32 24.87
N VAL A 424 21.24 -34.45 24.46
CA VAL A 424 19.86 -34.47 24.92
C VAL A 424 18.90 -34.55 23.73
N ILE A 425 18.18 -35.66 23.61
CA ILE A 425 17.10 -35.87 22.65
C ILE A 425 15.77 -35.66 23.37
N GLY A 426 15.16 -34.48 23.19
CA GLY A 426 13.92 -34.12 23.87
C GLY A 426 13.26 -32.88 23.27
N THR A 427 12.06 -32.57 23.75
CA THR A 427 11.29 -31.39 23.35
C THR A 427 11.82 -30.10 23.99
N GLY A 428 11.49 -28.95 23.42
CA GLY A 428 11.82 -27.64 24.00
C GLY A 428 13.24 -27.16 23.72
N GLN A 429 13.93 -27.76 22.75
CA GLN A 429 15.25 -27.34 22.30
C GLN A 429 15.15 -26.10 21.41
N GLN A 430 16.16 -25.23 21.46
CA GLN A 430 16.12 -23.95 20.75
C GLN A 430 16.14 -24.16 19.24
N VAL A 431 16.91 -25.14 18.74
CA VAL A 431 16.97 -25.49 17.32
C VAL A 431 15.59 -25.88 16.75
N GLN A 432 14.72 -26.51 17.55
CA GLN A 432 13.37 -26.90 17.13
C GLN A 432 12.53 -25.65 16.87
N GLN A 433 12.60 -24.67 17.77
CA GLN A 433 11.90 -23.38 17.67
C GLN A 433 12.49 -22.47 16.57
N GLN A 434 13.72 -22.71 16.13
CA GLN A 434 14.24 -22.03 14.94
C GLN A 434 13.60 -22.56 13.65
N ILE A 435 13.36 -23.88 13.57
CA ILE A 435 12.79 -24.53 12.37
C ILE A 435 11.27 -24.37 12.32
N ILE A 436 10.61 -24.48 13.48
CA ILE A 436 9.16 -24.33 13.66
C ILE A 436 8.93 -23.39 14.87
N PRO A 437 8.82 -22.06 14.65
CA PRO A 437 8.68 -21.05 15.71
C PRO A 437 7.53 -21.21 16.70
N PHE A 438 6.45 -21.90 16.32
CA PHE A 438 5.27 -22.11 17.15
C PHE A 438 5.09 -23.59 17.53
N TRP A 439 6.14 -24.40 17.42
CA TRP A 439 6.03 -25.83 17.70
C TRP A 439 5.66 -26.11 19.15
N ASN A 440 4.60 -26.91 19.32
CA ASN A 440 4.03 -27.23 20.63
C ASN A 440 4.53 -28.58 21.21
N GLY A 441 5.30 -29.36 20.44
CA GLY A 441 5.84 -30.64 20.89
C GLY A 441 4.96 -31.87 20.65
N GLU A 442 3.78 -31.72 20.01
CA GLU A 442 2.77 -32.79 19.92
C GLU A 442 2.84 -33.63 18.64
N ASP A 443 3.67 -33.25 17.67
CA ASP A 443 3.84 -33.95 16.39
C ASP A 443 5.18 -34.70 16.28
N GLY A 444 5.33 -35.49 15.22
CA GLY A 444 6.54 -36.29 14.95
C GLY A 444 7.61 -35.60 14.10
N TYR A 445 7.59 -34.26 13.93
CA TYR A 445 8.55 -33.58 13.05
C TYR A 445 10.01 -33.77 13.48
N PHE A 446 10.26 -33.94 14.79
CA PHE A 446 11.58 -34.05 15.39
C PHE A 446 11.87 -35.44 15.99
N ASP A 447 11.12 -36.47 15.58
CA ASP A 447 11.39 -37.86 15.99
C ASP A 447 12.76 -38.34 15.49
N VAL A 448 13.54 -38.95 16.38
CA VAL A 448 14.85 -39.57 16.06
C VAL A 448 14.64 -41.07 15.89
N HIS A 449 14.90 -41.57 14.68
CA HIS A 449 14.65 -42.96 14.28
C HIS A 449 15.92 -43.80 14.16
N SER A 450 17.11 -43.18 14.12
CA SER A 450 18.38 -43.90 14.11
C SER A 450 19.38 -43.37 15.14
N LEU A 451 20.16 -44.30 15.71
CA LEU A 451 21.28 -44.02 16.61
C LEU A 451 22.64 -44.38 15.99
N GLU A 452 22.69 -44.71 14.69
CA GLU A 452 23.94 -45.06 13.99
C GLU A 452 24.99 -43.93 14.08
N ASP A 453 24.52 -42.68 14.19
CA ASP A 453 25.36 -41.49 14.24
C ASP A 453 26.13 -41.34 15.56
N LEU A 454 25.85 -42.16 16.58
CA LEU A 454 26.64 -42.20 17.82
C LEU A 454 28.13 -42.46 17.56
N ARG A 455 28.45 -43.20 16.49
CA ARG A 455 29.83 -43.48 16.07
C ARG A 455 30.65 -42.21 15.78
N HIS A 456 29.97 -41.10 15.52
CA HIS A 456 30.61 -39.83 15.19
C HIS A 456 30.94 -38.99 16.43
N LEU A 457 30.51 -39.41 17.63
CA LEU A 457 30.67 -38.67 18.88
C LEU A 457 31.65 -39.38 19.84
N PRO A 458 32.97 -39.30 19.62
CA PRO A 458 33.95 -40.14 20.31
C PRO A 458 34.08 -39.86 21.82
N ASN A 459 33.66 -38.68 22.29
CA ASN A 459 33.77 -38.26 23.68
C ASN A 459 32.42 -38.22 24.42
N LEU A 460 31.35 -38.76 23.81
CA LEU A 460 30.02 -38.76 24.41
C LEU A 460 30.00 -39.70 25.63
N SER A 461 29.67 -39.15 26.79
CA SER A 461 29.66 -39.89 28.07
C SER A 461 28.25 -39.98 28.69
N VAL A 462 27.37 -39.04 28.36
CA VAL A 462 26.00 -39.00 28.89
C VAL A 462 25.01 -38.71 27.77
N MET A 463 23.98 -39.53 27.65
CA MET A 463 22.87 -39.30 26.73
C MET A 463 21.54 -39.33 27.48
N GLN A 464 20.77 -38.27 27.29
CA GLN A 464 19.43 -38.13 27.86
C GLN A 464 18.41 -38.17 26.74
N ALA A 465 17.40 -39.03 26.87
CA ALA A 465 16.39 -39.21 25.84
C ALA A 465 14.97 -39.23 26.44
N GLY A 466 14.10 -38.39 25.88
CA GLY A 466 12.66 -38.37 26.16
C GLY A 466 11.87 -38.98 24.99
N ASP A 467 10.60 -38.57 24.87
CA ASP A 467 9.63 -39.19 23.96
C ASP A 467 9.94 -39.04 22.45
N LEU A 468 10.87 -38.17 22.06
CA LEU A 468 11.29 -38.00 20.67
C LEU A 468 12.22 -39.13 20.17
N LEU A 469 12.80 -39.95 21.06
CA LEU A 469 13.61 -41.09 20.63
C LEU A 469 12.69 -42.28 20.27
N LYS A 470 12.68 -42.67 18.99
CA LYS A 470 11.93 -43.82 18.46
C LYS A 470 12.81 -45.01 18.09
N ALA A 471 14.13 -44.81 18.02
CA ALA A 471 15.09 -45.86 17.76
C ALA A 471 15.23 -46.83 18.94
N ASP A 472 15.53 -48.10 18.65
CA ASP A 472 15.89 -49.08 19.68
C ASP A 472 17.25 -48.73 20.31
N LEU A 473 17.32 -48.80 21.63
CA LEU A 473 18.56 -48.54 22.36
C LEU A 473 19.57 -49.68 22.13
N PRO A 474 20.84 -49.37 21.85
CA PRO A 474 21.87 -50.39 21.78
C PRO A 474 22.06 -51.06 23.16
N PRO A 475 22.43 -52.36 23.20
CA PRO A 475 22.68 -53.07 24.45
C PRO A 475 23.78 -52.38 25.28
N SER A 476 23.56 -52.31 26.58
CA SER A 476 24.23 -51.42 27.57
C SER A 476 25.75 -51.61 27.78
N ASN A 477 26.46 -52.38 26.95
CA ASN A 477 27.83 -52.82 27.24
C ASN A 477 28.90 -52.40 26.20
N GLU A 478 28.59 -51.60 25.18
CA GLU A 478 29.57 -51.34 24.11
C GLU A 478 30.36 -50.02 24.22
N ASN A 479 29.97 -49.01 25.03
CA ASN A 479 30.60 -47.67 24.92
C ASN A 479 30.78 -46.84 26.23
N ASP A 480 30.69 -47.41 27.45
CA ASP A 480 30.75 -46.65 28.73
C ASP A 480 29.75 -45.46 28.83
N LEU A 481 28.73 -45.42 27.95
CA LEU A 481 27.76 -44.35 27.81
C LEU A 481 26.66 -44.46 28.88
N ILE A 482 26.48 -43.40 29.67
CA ILE A 482 25.42 -43.31 30.68
C ILE A 482 24.12 -42.86 30.01
N TRP A 483 23.09 -43.70 30.12
CA TRP A 483 21.77 -43.44 29.58
C TRP A 483 20.78 -42.99 30.65
N VAL A 484 20.11 -41.87 30.41
CA VAL A 484 19.08 -41.32 31.29
C VAL A 484 17.80 -41.09 30.51
N ARG A 485 16.71 -41.75 30.92
CA ARG A 485 15.38 -41.44 30.41
C ARG A 485 14.86 -40.19 31.11
N ILE A 486 14.40 -39.20 30.35
CA ILE A 486 13.90 -37.92 30.86
C ILE A 486 12.41 -37.74 30.58
#